data_AF-A0A0L0F5B5-F1
#
_entry.id   AF-A0A0L0F5B5-F1
#
_cell.length_a   1.000
_cell.length_b   1.000
_cell.length_c   1.000
_cell.angle_alpha   90.00
_cell.angle_beta   90.00
_cell.angle_gamma   90.00
#
_symmetry.space_group_name_H-M   'P 1'
#
loop_
_entity.id
_entity.type
_entity.pdbx_description
1 polymer ?
#
loop_
_entity_poly.entity_id
_entity_poly.type
_entity_poly.pdbx_seq_one_letter_code
_entity_poly.pdbx_strand_id
1 'polypeptide(L)'
;MSNINGDDDKHLLVFHAIGMYLFTFGVFYATRQTYIWFVSMRQRFLRGTEPKMYSVMVRNLPKHLQTSQALAAAMDDIAPGEVISAHVNIGDIFELEKLCEDRLAALLKLEK
;
A
#
# COMPACT_ATOMS: atom_id res chain seq x y z
N MET A 1 -1.72 32.71 26.84
CA MET A 1 -0.60 33.64 27.10
C MET A 1 0.12 33.87 25.78
N SER A 2 -0.22 34.96 25.07
CA SER A 2 0.62 35.47 23.99
C SER A 2 1.30 36.72 24.56
N ASN A 3 2.61 36.68 24.76
CA ASN A 3 3.38 37.79 25.34
C ASN A 3 3.83 38.78 24.25
N ILE A 4 2.97 39.01 23.24
CA ILE A 4 3.29 39.82 22.06
C ILE A 4 2.24 40.92 21.98
N ASN A 5 2.66 42.18 22.18
CA ASN A 5 1.82 43.35 22.06
C ASN A 5 1.90 43.86 20.61
N GLY A 6 0.74 43.94 19.95
CA GLY A 6 0.64 44.06 18.48
C GLY A 6 1.22 45.32 17.84
N ASP A 7 1.61 46.34 18.61
CA ASP A 7 2.12 47.61 18.06
C ASP A 7 3.65 47.75 18.14
N ASP A 8 4.28 47.28 19.23
CA ASP A 8 5.74 47.36 19.44
C ASP A 8 6.51 46.14 18.90
N ASP A 9 5.86 44.97 18.81
CA ASP A 9 6.53 43.70 18.49
C ASP A 9 6.45 43.30 17.00
N LYS A 10 6.11 44.25 16.12
CA LYS A 10 6.01 44.02 14.66
C LYS A 10 7.27 43.38 14.09
N HIS A 11 8.44 43.79 14.58
CA HIS A 11 9.73 43.24 14.16
C HIS A 11 9.93 41.79 14.61
N LEU A 12 9.44 41.42 15.79
CA LEU A 12 9.49 40.04 16.29
C LEU A 12 8.57 39.13 15.47
N LEU A 13 7.37 39.60 15.12
CA LEU A 13 6.44 38.86 14.25
C LEU A 13 7.02 38.65 12.85
N VAL A 14 7.64 39.67 12.26
CA VAL A 14 8.30 39.56 10.95
C VAL A 14 9.49 38.59 11.03
N PHE A 15 10.28 38.63 12.10
CA PHE A 15 11.39 37.70 12.32
C PHE A 15 10.90 36.25 12.42
N HIS A 16 9.84 36.00 13.20
CA HIS A 16 9.23 34.67 13.30
C HIS A 16 8.63 34.20 11.97
N ALA A 17 7.99 35.09 11.20
CA ALA A 17 7.47 34.76 9.88
C ALA A 17 8.60 34.35 8.93
N ILE A 18 9.69 35.13 8.87
CA ILE A 18 10.88 34.80 8.07
C ILE A 18 11.49 33.47 8.52
N GLY A 19 11.66 33.26 9.82
CA GLY A 19 12.17 32.02 10.39
C GLY A 19 11.31 30.81 10.03
N MET A 20 9.99 30.96 10.07
CA MET A 20 9.04 29.93 9.66
C MET A 20 9.20 29.60 8.17
N TYR A 21 9.24 30.60 7.29
CA TYR A 21 9.43 30.37 5.85
C TYR A 21 10.77 29.68 5.55
N LEU A 22 11.86 30.10 6.21
CA LEU A 22 13.17 29.46 6.04
C LEU A 22 13.17 28.02 6.54
N PHE A 23 12.56 27.75 7.69
CA PHE A 23 12.44 26.40 8.24
C PHE A 23 11.59 25.52 7.31
N THR A 24 10.43 26.00 6.88
CA THR A 24 9.56 25.30 5.94
C THR A 24 10.28 25.00 4.63
N PHE A 25 11.04 25.95 4.08
CA PHE A 25 11.85 25.72 2.89
C PHE A 25 12.92 24.64 3.12
N GLY A 26 13.62 24.68 4.26
CA GLY A 26 14.59 23.66 4.64
C GLY A 26 13.99 22.27 4.75
N VAL A 27 12.80 22.16 5.37
CA VAL A 27 12.06 20.90 5.45
C VAL A 27 11.67 20.40 4.06
N PHE A 28 11.09 21.25 3.21
CA PHE A 28 10.73 20.85 1.84
C PHE A 28 11.95 20.38 1.03
N TYR A 29 13.08 21.07 1.17
CA TYR A 29 14.33 20.67 0.53
C TYR A 29 14.80 19.29 1.00
N ALA A 30 14.83 19.06 2.32
CA ALA A 30 15.23 17.77 2.89
C ALA A 30 14.27 16.64 2.48
N THR A 31 12.95 16.88 2.59
CA THR A 31 11.92 15.92 2.17
C THR A 31 12.06 15.56 0.69
N ARG A 32 12.34 16.54 -0.18
CA ARG A 32 12.58 16.29 -1.60
C ARG A 32 13.79 15.37 -1.83
N GLN A 33 14.90 15.60 -1.12
CA GLN A 33 16.09 14.75 -1.22
C GLN A 33 15.80 13.32 -0.74
N THR A 34 15.15 13.19 0.42
CA THR A 34 14.74 11.88 0.95
C THR A 34 13.78 11.16 0.01
N TYR A 35 12.84 11.89 -0.60
CA TYR A 35 11.89 11.32 -1.57
C TYR A 35 12.60 10.78 -2.81
N ILE A 36 13.51 11.55 -3.41
CA ILE A 36 14.27 11.10 -4.58
C ILE A 36 15.09 9.86 -4.24
N TRP A 37 15.76 9.87 -3.08
CA TRP A 37 16.51 8.72 -2.59
C TRP A 37 15.62 7.48 -2.41
N PHE A 38 14.48 7.63 -1.74
CA PHE A 38 13.51 6.55 -1.54
C PHE A 38 13.01 5.97 -2.87
N VAL A 39 12.64 6.82 -3.83
CA VAL A 39 12.18 6.37 -5.16
C VAL A 39 13.27 5.57 -5.87
N SER A 40 14.51 6.04 -5.85
CA SER A 40 15.63 5.32 -6.46
C SER A 40 15.87 3.95 -5.80
N MET A 41 15.76 3.87 -4.47
CA MET A 41 15.88 2.62 -3.74
C MET A 41 14.76 1.66 -4.08
N ARG A 42 13.52 2.14 -4.12
CA ARG A 42 12.34 1.36 -4.51
C ARG A 42 12.48 0.82 -5.93
N GLN A 43 12.92 1.64 -6.88
CA GLN A 43 13.17 1.21 -8.25
C GLN A 43 14.25 0.14 -8.34
N ARG A 44 15.34 0.28 -7.58
CA ARG A 44 16.39 -0.75 -7.50
C ARG A 44 15.87 -2.06 -6.91
N PHE A 45 15.07 -1.98 -5.85
CA PHE A 45 14.45 -3.15 -5.23
C PHE A 45 13.51 -3.87 -6.21
N LEU A 46 12.60 -3.13 -6.85
CA LEU A 46 11.63 -3.68 -7.82
C LEU A 46 12.30 -4.28 -9.06
N ARG A 47 13.46 -3.77 -9.49
CA ARG A 47 14.24 -4.36 -10.60
C ARG A 47 15.00 -5.62 -10.21
N GLY A 48 15.42 -5.74 -8.95
CA GLY A 48 16.25 -6.85 -8.48
C GLY A 48 15.46 -8.07 -7.97
N THR A 49 14.13 -7.97 -7.85
CA THR A 49 13.27 -9.06 -7.38
C THR A 49 12.20 -9.40 -8.42
N GLU A 50 12.45 -10.43 -9.23
CA GLU A 50 11.40 -11.17 -9.94
C GLU A 50 11.27 -12.57 -9.30
N PRO A 51 10.08 -13.21 -9.20
CA PRO A 51 8.79 -12.89 -9.81
C PRO A 51 7.61 -12.90 -8.79
N LYS A 52 6.91 -11.77 -8.59
CA LYS A 52 5.61 -11.75 -7.88
C LYS A 52 4.54 -10.85 -8.52
N MET A 53 4.81 -10.29 -9.70
CA MET A 53 3.89 -9.34 -10.35
C MET A 53 3.08 -9.96 -11.50
N TYR A 54 2.84 -11.26 -11.47
CA TYR A 54 2.00 -11.95 -12.46
C TYR A 54 0.55 -12.14 -11.99
N SER A 55 0.26 -11.83 -10.73
CA SER A 55 -1.05 -12.03 -10.13
C SER A 55 -1.78 -10.69 -9.99
N VAL A 56 -2.99 -10.62 -10.54
CA VAL A 56 -3.88 -9.45 -10.42
C VAL A 56 -5.09 -9.84 -9.58
N MET A 57 -5.39 -9.04 -8.55
CA MET A 57 -6.60 -9.19 -7.77
C MET A 57 -7.73 -8.37 -8.42
N VAL A 58 -8.74 -9.05 -8.96
CA VAL A 58 -9.95 -8.41 -9.49
C VAL A 58 -11.02 -8.42 -8.40
N ARG A 59 -11.64 -7.26 -8.15
CA ARG A 59 -12.71 -7.09 -7.14
C ARG A 59 -14.04 -6.80 -7.84
N ASN A 60 -15.15 -7.07 -7.13
CA ASN A 60 -16.51 -6.83 -7.60
C ASN A 60 -16.85 -7.53 -8.93
N LEU A 61 -16.58 -8.84 -9.00
CA LEU A 61 -16.94 -9.64 -10.16
C LEU A 61 -18.47 -9.71 -10.32
N PRO A 62 -19.00 -9.55 -11.54
CA PRO A 62 -20.42 -9.74 -11.81
C PRO A 62 -20.80 -11.20 -11.55
N LYS A 63 -22.06 -11.43 -11.13
CA LYS A 63 -22.53 -12.76 -10.67
C LYS A 63 -22.25 -13.91 -11.65
N HIS A 64 -22.27 -13.65 -12.95
CA HIS A 64 -22.02 -14.65 -13.98
C HIS A 64 -20.55 -15.05 -14.14
N LEU A 65 -19.60 -14.29 -13.58
CA LEU A 65 -18.16 -14.59 -13.60
C LEU A 65 -17.64 -15.12 -12.27
N GLN A 66 -18.48 -15.24 -11.24
CA GLN A 66 -18.06 -15.65 -9.89
C GLN A 66 -17.67 -17.14 -9.79
N THR A 67 -17.46 -17.82 -10.90
CA THR A 67 -16.91 -19.19 -10.95
C THR A 67 -15.55 -19.16 -11.63
N SER A 68 -14.58 -19.89 -11.10
CA SER A 68 -13.21 -19.94 -11.65
C SER A 68 -13.17 -20.31 -13.13
N GLN A 69 -14.04 -21.21 -13.59
CA GLN A 69 -14.16 -21.57 -15.02
C GLN A 69 -14.69 -20.43 -15.89
N ALA A 70 -15.75 -19.75 -15.44
CA ALA A 70 -16.34 -18.62 -16.17
C ALA A 70 -15.36 -17.44 -16.26
N LEU A 71 -14.62 -17.17 -15.18
CA LEU A 71 -13.57 -16.16 -15.18
C LEU A 71 -12.41 -16.54 -16.10
N ALA A 72 -11.95 -17.80 -16.07
CA ALA A 72 -10.88 -18.27 -16.96
C ALA A 72 -11.27 -18.12 -18.44
N ALA A 73 -12.48 -18.54 -18.82
CA ALA A 73 -12.97 -18.41 -20.18
C ALA A 73 -13.07 -16.94 -20.63
N ALA A 74 -13.64 -16.08 -19.79
CA ALA A 74 -13.76 -14.66 -20.09
C ALA A 74 -12.39 -13.96 -20.21
N MET A 75 -11.39 -14.41 -19.44
CA MET A 75 -10.04 -13.85 -19.52
C MET A 75 -9.27 -14.36 -20.74
N ASP A 76 -9.50 -15.61 -21.16
CA ASP A 76 -8.92 -16.16 -22.39
C ASP A 76 -9.50 -15.48 -23.65
N ASP A 77 -10.79 -15.09 -23.63
CA ASP A 77 -11.41 -14.29 -24.69
C ASP A 77 -10.79 -12.89 -24.82
N ILE A 78 -10.33 -12.30 -23.71
CA ILE A 78 -9.76 -10.94 -23.68
C ILE A 78 -8.26 -10.95 -23.99
N ALA A 79 -7.53 -11.91 -23.42
CA ALA A 79 -6.06 -12.00 -23.48
C ALA A 79 -5.63 -13.46 -23.68
N PRO A 80 -5.77 -13.99 -24.92
CA PRO A 80 -5.56 -15.41 -25.20
C PRO A 80 -4.12 -15.81 -24.92
N GLY A 81 -3.95 -16.84 -24.09
CA GLY A 81 -2.63 -17.42 -23.77
C GLY A 81 -1.75 -16.62 -22.79
N GLU A 82 -2.21 -15.48 -22.27
CA GLU A 82 -1.48 -14.71 -21.24
C GLU A 82 -1.86 -15.12 -19.80
N VAL A 83 -3.03 -15.78 -19.64
CA VAL A 83 -3.61 -16.10 -18.34
C VAL A 83 -3.26 -17.54 -17.96
N ILE A 84 -2.40 -17.71 -16.94
CA ILE A 84 -1.96 -19.04 -16.47
C ILE A 84 -3.05 -19.71 -15.63
N SER A 85 -3.65 -18.97 -14.69
CA SER A 85 -4.72 -19.48 -13.83
C SER A 85 -5.63 -18.36 -13.33
N ALA A 86 -6.90 -18.71 -13.13
CA ALA A 86 -7.90 -17.83 -12.54
C ALA A 86 -8.56 -18.53 -11.35
N HIS A 87 -8.58 -17.87 -10.20
CA HIS A 87 -9.20 -18.37 -8.99
C HIS A 87 -10.19 -17.34 -8.46
N VAL A 88 -11.43 -17.77 -8.24
CA VAL A 88 -12.43 -16.95 -7.56
C VAL A 88 -12.53 -17.41 -6.12
N ASN A 89 -12.43 -16.47 -5.20
CA ASN A 89 -12.73 -16.71 -3.80
C ASN A 89 -14.18 -16.29 -3.53
N ILE A 90 -15.03 -17.28 -3.23
CA ILE A 90 -16.48 -17.09 -3.06
C ILE A 90 -16.87 -17.11 -1.57
N GLY A 91 -15.93 -17.44 -0.67
CA GLY A 91 -16.19 -17.59 0.76
C GLY A 91 -15.74 -16.40 1.61
N ASP A 92 -16.23 -16.35 2.85
CA ASP A 92 -15.65 -15.51 3.88
C ASP A 92 -14.25 -16.06 4.24
N ILE A 93 -13.24 -15.30 3.85
CA ILE A 93 -11.83 -15.65 4.07
C ILE A 93 -11.54 -15.73 5.57
N PHE A 94 -12.23 -14.94 6.39
CA PHE A 94 -11.97 -14.85 7.82
C PHE A 94 -12.38 -16.13 8.56
N GLU A 95 -13.48 -16.78 8.16
CA GLU A 95 -13.88 -18.05 8.77
C GLU A 95 -12.89 -19.16 8.42
N LEU A 96 -12.41 -19.19 7.18
CA LEU A 96 -11.42 -20.16 6.73
C LEU A 96 -10.07 -19.96 7.43
N GLU A 97 -9.64 -18.71 7.57
CA GLU A 97 -8.41 -18.34 8.27
C GLU A 97 -8.47 -18.77 9.74
N LYS A 98 -9.58 -18.46 10.42
CA LYS A 98 -9.81 -18.89 11.80
C LYS A 98 -9.76 -20.42 11.95
N LEU A 99 -10.39 -21.15 11.04
CA LEU A 99 -10.37 -22.62 11.06
C LEU A 99 -8.95 -23.18 10.84
N CYS A 100 -8.16 -22.54 9.96
CA CYS A 100 -6.76 -22.89 9.75
C CYS A 100 -5.92 -22.64 11.00
N GLU A 101 -6.11 -21.50 11.68
CA GLU A 101 -5.43 -21.19 12.94
C GLU A 101 -5.78 -22.19 14.05
N ASP A 102 -7.07 -22.50 14.21
CA ASP A 102 -7.55 -23.48 15.20
C ASP A 102 -6.94 -24.86 14.95
N ARG A 103 -6.85 -25.29 13.68
CA ARG A 103 -6.20 -26.55 13.29
C ARG A 103 -4.71 -26.53 13.62
N LEU A 104 -4.02 -25.44 13.34
CA LEU A 104 -2.58 -25.30 13.59
C LEU A 104 -2.29 -25.34 15.11
N ALA A 105 -3.12 -24.65 15.89
CA ALA A 105 -3.05 -24.67 17.35
C ALA A 105 -3.33 -26.07 17.94
N ALA A 106 -4.26 -26.84 17.36
CA ALA A 106 -4.52 -28.22 17.78
C ALA A 106 -3.35 -29.15 17.46
N LEU A 107 -2.72 -29.01 16.28
CA LEU A 107 -1.54 -29.80 15.89
C LEU A 107 -0.35 -29.54 16.81
N LEU A 108 -0.07 -28.28 17.14
CA LEU A 108 1.00 -27.93 18.09
C LEU A 108 0.79 -28.50 19.49
N LYS A 109 -0.47 -28.75 19.90
CA LYS A 109 -0.79 -29.41 21.17
C LYS A 109 -0.61 -30.93 21.12
N LEU A 110 -0.67 -31.54 19.93
CA LEU A 110 -0.48 -32.98 19.73
C LEU A 110 0.99 -33.36 19.56
N GLU A 111 1.84 -32.43 19.11
CA GLU A 111 3.29 -32.63 18.98
C GLU A 111 4.06 -32.53 20.31
N LYS A 112 3.37 -32.27 21.43
CA LYS A 112 3.94 -32.05 22.77
C LYS A 112 3.51 -33.13 23.75
#